data_AF-A0A537PGJ7-F1
#
_entry.id   AF-A0A537PGJ7-F1
#
_cell.length_a   1.000
_cell.length_b   1.000
_cell.length_c   1.000
_cell.angle_alpha   90.00
_cell.angle_beta   90.00
_cell.angle_gamma   90.00
#
_symmetry.space_group_name_H-M   'P 1'
#
loop_
_entity.id
_entity.type
_entity.pdbx_description
1 polymer ?
#
loop_
_entity_poly.entity_id
_entity_poly.type
_entity_poly.pdbx_seq_one_letter_code
_entity_poly.pdbx_strand_id
1 'polypeptide(L)'
;MILTPVPAAALDETLDRFMARLSDRFSRAVFRRIRETSPRRAAGAEAEQHRLAALSIAHGFGLAIHPEGMLCRFNWDGKALLGATEAYVILHEVAHFVLAPPERRGLVEFGLGPGPDTIDRVAAERAATLPLLEREADEAAASLLGIVWEAVLGQPALASFLDQNWLEGLDRSARRGMLNAVGAPVASIAPKRG
;
A
#
# COMPACT_ATOMS: atom_id res chain seq x y z
N MET A 1 -3.79 -7.19 11.38
CA MET A 1 -2.98 -7.62 12.54
C MET A 1 -2.97 -6.46 13.51
N ILE A 2 -3.44 -6.60 14.76
CA ILE A 2 -3.35 -5.53 15.76
C ILE A 2 -2.05 -5.74 16.52
N LEU A 3 -1.19 -4.74 16.52
CA LEU A 3 0.14 -4.82 17.11
C LEU A 3 0.29 -3.84 18.25
N THR A 4 1.19 -4.19 19.16
CA THR A 4 1.62 -3.33 20.25
C THR A 4 2.15 -2.03 19.64
N PRO A 5 1.46 -0.89 19.86
CA PRO A 5 1.89 0.36 19.26
C PRO A 5 3.27 0.73 19.81
N VAL A 6 4.18 1.14 18.92
CA VAL A 6 5.48 1.69 19.33
C VAL A 6 5.21 2.97 20.14
N PRO A 7 5.66 3.06 21.41
CA PRO A 7 5.47 4.26 22.19
C PRO A 7 6.08 5.47 21.49
N ALA A 8 5.36 6.60 21.43
CA ALA A 8 5.82 7.79 20.72
C ALA A 8 7.23 8.24 21.13
N ALA A 9 7.57 8.12 22.42
CA ALA A 9 8.88 8.47 22.96
C ALA A 9 10.03 7.56 22.46
N ALA A 10 9.72 6.35 22.01
CA ALA A 10 10.70 5.37 21.52
C ALA A 10 10.72 5.27 19.98
N LEU A 11 9.86 6.02 19.29
CA LEU A 11 9.69 5.90 17.85
C LEU A 11 10.96 6.26 17.08
N ASP A 12 11.55 7.43 17.36
CA ASP A 12 12.75 7.89 16.64
C ASP A 12 13.93 6.92 16.77
N GLU A 13 14.22 6.45 17.98
CA GLU A 13 15.29 5.49 18.22
C GLU A 13 15.02 4.17 17.48
N THR A 14 13.76 3.73 17.42
CA THR A 14 13.37 2.53 16.70
C THR A 14 13.55 2.69 15.19
N LEU A 15 13.20 3.86 14.63
CA LEU A 15 13.41 4.18 13.22
C LEU A 15 14.91 4.26 12.88
N ASP A 16 15.74 4.81 13.77
CA ASP A 16 17.19 4.85 13.60
C ASP A 16 17.80 3.44 13.56
N ARG A 17 17.41 2.56 14.49
CA ARG A 17 17.85 1.16 14.50
C ARG A 17 17.41 0.42 13.24
N PHE A 18 16.19 0.66 12.77
CA PHE A 18 15.70 0.08 11.52
C PHE A 18 16.55 0.53 10.33
N MET A 19 16.77 1.84 10.18
CA MET A 19 17.57 2.42 9.10
C MET A 19 19.01 1.88 9.08
N ALA A 20 19.62 1.70 10.25
CA ALA A 20 20.97 1.15 10.39
C ALA A 20 21.09 -0.30 9.90
N ARG A 21 19.99 -1.07 9.90
CA ARG A 21 19.94 -2.46 9.42
C ARG A 21 19.72 -2.59 7.91
N LEU A 22 19.33 -1.51 7.22
CA LEU A 22 19.18 -1.51 5.76
C LEU A 22 20.56 -1.55 5.10
N SER A 23 20.78 -2.52 4.20
CA SER A 23 22.10 -2.79 3.62
C SER A 23 22.48 -1.84 2.48
N ASP A 24 21.53 -1.46 1.63
CA ASP A 24 21.79 -0.69 0.41
C ASP A 24 21.35 0.78 0.48
N ARG A 25 21.94 1.61 -0.40
CA ARG A 25 21.71 3.07 -0.45
C ARG A 25 20.28 3.42 -0.87
N PHE A 26 19.70 2.62 -1.76
CA PHE A 26 18.38 2.90 -2.30
C PHE A 26 17.32 2.70 -1.21
N SER A 27 17.39 1.57 -0.50
CA SER A 27 16.52 1.27 0.64
C SER A 27 16.56 2.35 1.70
N ARG A 28 17.76 2.82 2.07
CA ARG A 28 17.93 3.95 3.00
C ARG A 28 17.35 5.26 2.48
N ALA A 29 17.38 5.50 1.16
CA ALA A 29 16.79 6.71 0.59
C ALA A 29 15.26 6.68 0.61
N VAL A 30 14.65 5.52 0.28
CA VAL A 30 13.20 5.33 0.38
C VAL A 30 12.74 5.44 1.83
N PHE A 31 13.42 4.77 2.75
CA PHE A 31 13.03 4.81 4.16
C PHE A 31 13.12 6.23 4.75
N ARG A 32 14.12 7.04 4.35
CA ARG A 32 14.19 8.46 4.75
C ARG A 32 12.96 9.24 4.30
N ARG A 33 12.50 9.05 3.06
CA ARG A 33 11.26 9.70 2.58
C ARG A 33 10.04 9.25 3.37
N ILE A 34 9.92 7.96 3.69
CA ILE A 34 8.83 7.47 4.53
C ILE A 34 8.88 8.15 5.90
N ARG A 35 10.06 8.18 6.54
CA ARG A 35 10.27 8.80 7.85
C ARG A 35 9.97 10.31 7.88
N GLU A 36 10.16 11.02 6.77
CA GLU A 36 9.86 12.45 6.66
C GLU A 36 8.34 12.75 6.72
N THR A 37 7.48 11.73 6.56
CA THR A 37 6.02 11.89 6.60
C THR A 37 5.42 11.69 7.99
N SER A 38 4.17 12.13 8.17
CA SER A 38 3.46 12.05 9.45
C SER A 38 3.30 10.60 9.95
N PRO A 39 3.57 10.31 11.24
CA PRO A 39 3.21 9.04 11.88
C PRO A 39 1.72 8.93 12.22
N ARG A 40 0.93 9.98 11.95
CA ARG A 40 -0.52 10.01 12.17
C ARG A 40 -1.25 10.13 10.85
N ARG A 41 -2.39 9.42 10.74
CA ARG A 41 -3.30 9.54 9.60
C ARG A 41 -3.84 10.97 9.47
N ALA A 42 -3.98 11.42 8.23
CA ALA A 42 -4.66 12.67 7.91
C ALA A 42 -6.15 12.54 8.27
N ALA A 43 -6.80 13.68 8.53
CA ALA A 43 -8.23 13.73 8.84
C ALA A 43 -8.92 14.91 8.15
N GLY A 44 -10.25 14.82 8.00
CA GLY A 44 -11.06 15.90 7.42
C GLY A 44 -10.62 16.25 5.99
N ALA A 45 -10.47 17.55 5.71
CA ALA A 45 -10.16 18.05 4.37
C ALA A 45 -8.82 17.54 3.81
N GLU A 46 -7.81 17.32 4.67
CA GLU A 46 -6.51 16.79 4.25
C GLU A 46 -6.64 15.33 3.80
N ALA A 47 -7.39 14.50 4.56
CA ALA A 47 -7.67 13.12 4.17
C ALA A 47 -8.40 13.04 2.83
N GLU A 48 -9.36 13.94 2.60
CA GLU A 48 -10.07 14.02 1.33
C GLU A 48 -9.16 14.43 0.16
N GLN A 49 -8.26 15.39 0.36
CA GLN A 49 -7.25 15.75 -0.64
C GLN A 49 -6.34 14.57 -1.00
N HIS A 50 -5.89 13.82 0.00
CA HIS A 50 -5.10 12.61 -0.22
C HIS A 50 -5.89 11.55 -1.00
N ARG A 51 -7.18 11.36 -0.68
CA ARG A 51 -8.06 10.42 -1.37
C ARG A 51 -8.21 10.79 -2.84
N LEU A 52 -8.48 12.05 -3.15
CA LEU A 52 -8.60 12.53 -4.53
C LEU A 52 -7.29 12.37 -5.31
N ALA A 53 -6.14 12.62 -4.68
CA ALA A 53 -4.83 12.37 -5.30
C ALA A 53 -4.62 10.88 -5.60
N ALA A 54 -4.98 9.99 -4.68
CA ALA A 54 -4.90 8.55 -4.87
C ALA A 54 -5.83 8.04 -5.99
N LEU A 55 -7.06 8.57 -6.08
CA LEU A 55 -7.98 8.27 -7.18
C LEU A 55 -7.43 8.73 -8.53
N SER A 56 -6.78 9.91 -8.57
CA SER A 56 -6.11 10.38 -9.79
C SER A 56 -5.00 9.41 -10.24
N ILE A 57 -4.27 8.82 -9.31
CA ILE A 57 -3.26 7.79 -9.61
C ILE A 57 -3.93 6.50 -10.12
N ALA A 58 -5.01 6.05 -9.47
CA ALA A 58 -5.77 4.87 -9.92
C ALA A 58 -6.27 5.03 -11.37
N HIS A 59 -6.85 6.19 -11.69
CA HIS A 59 -7.25 6.52 -13.06
C HIS A 59 -6.05 6.56 -14.02
N GLY A 60 -4.91 7.11 -13.59
CA GLY A 60 -3.68 7.15 -14.39
C GLY A 60 -3.16 5.75 -14.79
N PHE A 61 -3.38 4.74 -13.95
CA PHE A 61 -3.06 3.34 -14.24
C PHE A 61 -4.18 2.57 -14.96
N GLY A 62 -5.31 3.23 -15.23
CA GLY A 62 -6.43 2.64 -15.96
C GLY A 62 -7.37 1.78 -15.11
N LEU A 63 -7.36 1.93 -13.78
CA LEU A 63 -8.35 1.28 -12.92
C LEU A 63 -9.71 1.96 -13.10
N ALA A 64 -10.75 1.16 -13.30
CA ALA A 64 -12.11 1.63 -13.12
C ALA A 64 -12.38 1.84 -11.62
N ILE A 65 -13.21 2.83 -11.31
CA ILE A 65 -13.61 3.17 -9.94
C ILE A 65 -15.14 3.14 -9.88
N HIS A 66 -15.68 2.49 -8.85
CA HIS A 66 -17.12 2.45 -8.62
C HIS A 66 -17.67 3.85 -8.31
N PRO A 67 -18.91 4.15 -8.73
CA PRO A 67 -19.56 5.41 -8.38
C PRO A 67 -19.77 5.51 -6.86
N GLU A 68 -19.83 6.75 -6.35
CA GLU A 68 -20.08 7.00 -4.94
C GLU A 68 -21.41 6.37 -4.47
N GLY A 69 -21.43 5.87 -3.23
CA GLY A 69 -22.60 5.22 -2.64
C GLY A 69 -22.84 3.77 -3.09
N MET A 70 -22.04 3.23 -4.01
CA MET A 70 -22.10 1.82 -4.35
C MET A 70 -21.64 0.97 -3.17
N LEU A 71 -22.52 0.07 -2.71
CA LEU A 71 -22.16 -0.95 -1.73
C LEU A 71 -21.27 -1.98 -2.41
N CYS A 72 -19.97 -1.95 -2.09
CA CYS A 72 -19.04 -2.98 -2.51
C CYS A 72 -18.68 -3.90 -1.34
N ARG A 73 -18.43 -5.17 -1.65
CA ARG A 73 -18.04 -6.20 -0.66
C ARG A 73 -16.53 -6.45 -0.61
N PHE A 74 -15.80 -5.79 -1.50
CA PHE A 74 -14.38 -5.94 -1.77
C PHE A 74 -13.80 -4.55 -2.05
N ASN A 75 -12.50 -4.36 -1.80
CA ASN A 75 -11.83 -3.16 -2.29
C ASN A 75 -11.66 -3.25 -3.81
N TRP A 76 -11.28 -4.42 -4.32
CA TRP A 76 -11.26 -4.74 -5.74
C TRP A 76 -12.15 -5.96 -6.06
N ASP A 77 -13.18 -5.77 -6.88
CA ASP A 77 -14.14 -6.84 -7.24
C ASP A 77 -13.79 -7.58 -8.55
N GLY A 78 -12.61 -7.35 -9.11
CA GLY A 78 -12.22 -7.84 -10.44
C GLY A 78 -12.59 -6.92 -11.60
N LYS A 79 -13.33 -5.84 -11.34
CA LYS A 79 -13.78 -4.89 -12.37
C LYS A 79 -13.47 -3.45 -12.02
N ALA A 80 -13.76 -3.03 -10.79
CA ALA A 80 -13.55 -1.67 -10.34
C ALA A 80 -13.18 -1.61 -8.86
N LEU A 81 -12.44 -0.55 -8.53
CA LEU A 81 -12.00 -0.20 -7.19
C LEU A 81 -13.13 0.50 -6.42
N LEU A 82 -13.30 0.17 -5.14
CA LEU A 82 -14.07 0.97 -4.21
C LEU A 82 -13.33 2.28 -3.89
N GLY A 83 -13.73 3.39 -4.51
CA GLY A 83 -13.08 4.69 -4.32
C GLY A 83 -13.50 5.47 -3.06
N ALA A 84 -14.54 4.99 -2.36
CA ALA A 84 -15.08 5.60 -1.14
C ALA A 84 -14.38 5.04 0.12
N THR A 85 -13.06 5.09 0.13
CA THR A 85 -12.17 4.62 1.21
C THR A 85 -10.96 5.55 1.31
N GLU A 86 -10.09 5.31 2.27
CA GLU A 86 -8.92 6.09 2.59
C GLU A 86 -7.85 6.01 1.48
N ALA A 87 -7.06 7.08 1.36
CA ALA A 87 -6.03 7.19 0.32
C ALA A 87 -5.01 6.04 0.34
N TYR A 88 -4.61 5.58 1.54
CA TYR A 88 -3.65 4.48 1.68
C TYR A 88 -4.23 3.14 1.22
N VAL A 89 -5.55 2.92 1.38
CA VAL A 89 -6.24 1.74 0.84
C VAL A 89 -6.25 1.81 -0.68
N ILE A 90 -6.63 2.95 -1.25
CA ILE A 90 -6.63 3.16 -2.71
C ILE A 90 -5.24 2.92 -3.31
N LEU A 91 -4.19 3.52 -2.74
CA LEU A 91 -2.82 3.35 -3.25
C LEU A 91 -2.33 1.90 -3.13
N HIS A 92 -2.73 1.19 -2.08
CA HIS A 92 -2.45 -0.23 -1.90
C HIS A 92 -3.11 -1.09 -2.99
N GLU A 93 -4.39 -0.87 -3.29
CA GLU A 93 -5.09 -1.58 -4.37
C GLU A 93 -4.51 -1.26 -5.76
N VAL A 94 -4.11 -0.01 -6.00
CA VAL A 94 -3.41 0.36 -7.24
C VAL A 94 -2.06 -0.37 -7.32
N ALA A 95 -1.36 -0.54 -6.20
CA ALA A 95 -0.10 -1.27 -6.17
C ALA A 95 -0.32 -2.75 -6.50
N HIS A 96 -1.38 -3.37 -5.99
CA HIS A 96 -1.79 -4.70 -6.42
C HIS A 96 -2.07 -4.75 -7.91
N PHE A 97 -2.82 -3.81 -8.47
CA PHE A 97 -3.13 -3.80 -9.90
C PHE A 97 -1.88 -3.70 -10.78
N VAL A 98 -0.92 -2.86 -10.39
CA VAL A 98 0.34 -2.68 -11.12
C VAL A 98 1.22 -3.93 -11.04
N LEU A 99 1.32 -4.56 -9.87
CA LEU A 99 2.15 -5.75 -9.66
C LEU A 99 1.51 -7.04 -10.17
N ALA A 100 0.17 -7.12 -10.16
CA ALA A 100 -0.53 -8.32 -10.55
C ALA A 100 -0.36 -8.59 -12.05
N PRO A 101 -0.08 -9.86 -12.43
CA PRO A 101 -0.09 -10.26 -13.81
C PRO A 101 -1.50 -10.08 -14.41
N PRO A 102 -1.63 -9.78 -15.72
CA PRO A 102 -2.89 -9.41 -16.34
C PRO A 102 -4.05 -10.38 -16.07
N GLU A 103 -3.78 -11.69 -16.06
CA GLU A 103 -4.76 -12.74 -15.82
C GLU A 103 -5.41 -12.70 -14.43
N ARG A 104 -4.75 -12.08 -13.44
CA ARG A 104 -5.31 -11.92 -12.09
C ARG A 104 -6.04 -10.61 -11.88
N ARG A 105 -5.83 -9.60 -12.72
CA ARG A 105 -6.47 -8.28 -12.56
C ARG A 105 -7.99 -8.39 -12.63
N GLY A 106 -8.53 -9.36 -13.37
CA GLY A 106 -9.96 -9.62 -13.45
C GLY A 106 -10.56 -10.38 -12.26
N LEU A 107 -9.76 -10.74 -11.25
CA LEU A 107 -10.21 -11.54 -10.10
C LEU A 107 -10.50 -10.64 -8.89
N VAL A 108 -11.47 -11.04 -8.08
CA VAL A 108 -11.75 -10.45 -6.77
C VAL A 108 -10.48 -10.49 -5.91
N GLU A 109 -10.13 -9.36 -5.29
CA GLU A 109 -8.90 -9.16 -4.50
C GLU A 109 -7.65 -9.70 -5.22
N PHE A 110 -7.61 -9.57 -6.56
CA PHE A 110 -6.52 -10.05 -7.43
C PHE A 110 -6.22 -11.56 -7.32
N GLY A 111 -7.18 -12.35 -6.81
CA GLY A 111 -7.00 -13.78 -6.55
C GLY A 111 -6.09 -14.06 -5.33
N LEU A 112 -5.91 -13.10 -4.42
CA LEU A 112 -5.15 -13.28 -3.19
C LEU A 112 -6.01 -13.85 -2.05
N GLY A 113 -7.33 -13.70 -2.11
CA GLY A 113 -8.23 -14.07 -1.03
C GLY A 113 -8.57 -12.89 -0.12
N PRO A 114 -9.23 -13.13 1.03
CA PRO A 114 -9.82 -12.06 1.82
C PRO A 114 -8.79 -11.26 2.63
N GLY A 115 -8.74 -9.96 2.39
CA GLY A 115 -8.02 -8.97 3.21
C GLY A 115 -8.76 -8.63 4.52
N PRO A 116 -8.25 -7.67 5.30
CA PRO A 116 -8.87 -7.23 6.56
C PRO A 116 -10.24 -6.58 6.34
N ASP A 117 -10.39 -5.81 5.27
CA ASP A 117 -11.60 -5.04 4.96
C ASP A 117 -12.59 -5.79 4.06
N THR A 118 -12.22 -6.99 3.60
CA THR A 118 -13.09 -7.83 2.77
C THR A 118 -14.32 -8.28 3.55
N ILE A 119 -15.50 -7.84 3.10
CA ILE A 119 -16.80 -8.17 3.71
C ILE A 119 -17.22 -9.60 3.33
N ASP A 120 -17.17 -9.96 2.05
CA ASP A 120 -17.56 -11.28 1.56
C ASP A 120 -16.36 -12.24 1.50
N ARG A 121 -15.89 -12.61 2.70
CA ARG A 121 -14.67 -13.43 2.84
C ARG A 121 -14.75 -14.78 2.13
N VAL A 122 -15.95 -15.38 2.08
CA VAL A 122 -16.16 -16.69 1.43
C VAL A 122 -15.98 -16.59 -0.08
N ALA A 123 -16.53 -15.54 -0.71
CA ALA A 123 -16.35 -15.31 -2.14
C ALA A 123 -14.88 -15.03 -2.48
N ALA A 124 -14.20 -14.21 -1.68
CA ALA A 124 -12.78 -13.92 -1.87
C ALA A 124 -11.92 -15.18 -1.72
N GLU A 125 -12.17 -16.05 -0.72
CA GLU A 125 -11.41 -17.29 -0.57
C GLU A 125 -11.59 -18.23 -1.77
N ARG A 126 -12.80 -18.29 -2.35
CA ARG A 126 -13.05 -19.09 -3.56
C ARG A 126 -12.36 -18.52 -4.80
N ALA A 127 -12.17 -17.20 -4.85
CA ALA A 127 -11.46 -16.54 -5.94
C ALA A 127 -9.94 -16.66 -5.81
N ALA A 128 -9.43 -17.09 -4.66
CA ALA A 128 -8.01 -17.10 -4.38
C ALA A 128 -7.28 -18.20 -5.17
N THR A 129 -6.25 -17.83 -5.91
CA THR A 129 -5.54 -18.73 -6.84
C THR A 129 -4.11 -19.06 -6.41
N LEU A 130 -3.54 -18.27 -5.50
CA LEU A 130 -2.16 -18.46 -5.06
C LEU A 130 -2.04 -19.36 -3.81
N PRO A 131 -0.91 -20.06 -3.61
CA PRO A 131 -0.53 -20.61 -2.31
C PRO A 131 -0.30 -19.50 -1.27
N LEU A 132 -0.48 -19.82 0.02
CA LEU A 132 -0.40 -18.83 1.12
C LEU A 132 0.90 -18.02 1.12
N LEU A 133 2.06 -18.67 0.94
CA LEU A 133 3.35 -17.99 0.97
C LEU A 133 3.52 -16.98 -0.18
N GLU A 134 2.98 -17.30 -1.36
CA GLU A 134 3.01 -16.39 -2.51
C GLU A 134 2.03 -15.22 -2.30
N ARG A 135 0.87 -15.46 -1.68
CA ARG A 135 -0.06 -14.40 -1.26
C ARG A 135 0.62 -13.40 -0.32
N GLU A 136 1.32 -13.89 0.70
CA GLU A 136 2.04 -13.04 1.67
C GLU A 136 3.16 -12.22 1.00
N ALA A 137 3.85 -12.78 0.02
CA ALA A 137 4.89 -12.07 -0.72
C ALA A 137 4.31 -10.96 -1.61
N ASP A 138 3.22 -11.24 -2.31
CA ASP A 138 2.49 -10.26 -3.13
C ASP A 138 1.92 -9.13 -2.27
N GLU A 139 1.29 -9.48 -1.14
CA GLU A 139 0.76 -8.55 -0.17
C GLU A 139 1.83 -7.60 0.36
N ALA A 140 2.99 -8.15 0.75
CA ALA A 140 4.12 -7.35 1.22
C ALA A 140 4.67 -6.42 0.13
N ALA A 141 4.71 -6.87 -1.13
CA ALA A 141 5.18 -6.06 -2.24
C ALA A 141 4.22 -4.90 -2.57
N ALA A 142 2.91 -5.17 -2.63
CA ALA A 142 1.88 -4.16 -2.86
C ALA A 142 1.81 -3.15 -1.71
N SER A 143 1.84 -3.64 -0.47
CA SER A 143 1.94 -2.81 0.74
C SER A 143 3.13 -1.85 0.71
N LEU A 144 4.34 -2.36 0.43
CA LEU A 144 5.53 -1.50 0.37
C LEU A 144 5.44 -0.49 -0.77
N LEU A 145 4.97 -0.89 -1.96
CA LEU A 145 4.82 0.02 -3.09
C LEU A 145 3.78 1.12 -2.80
N GLY A 146 2.65 0.78 -2.20
CA GLY A 146 1.63 1.74 -1.75
C GLY A 146 2.21 2.77 -0.77
N ILE A 147 2.95 2.31 0.24
CA ILE A 147 3.65 3.18 1.21
C ILE A 147 4.66 4.10 0.51
N VAL A 148 5.40 3.59 -0.47
CA VAL A 148 6.35 4.41 -1.25
C VAL A 148 5.62 5.49 -2.03
N TRP A 149 4.48 5.20 -2.63
CA TRP A 149 3.66 6.21 -3.29
C TRP A 149 3.08 7.24 -2.33
N GLU A 150 2.61 6.82 -1.15
CA GLU A 150 2.23 7.77 -0.09
C GLU A 150 3.38 8.75 0.18
N ALA A 151 4.61 8.24 0.35
CA ALA A 151 5.76 9.08 0.65
C ALA A 151 6.13 10.03 -0.50
N VAL A 152 6.00 9.57 -1.76
CA VAL A 152 6.23 10.40 -2.95
C VAL A 152 5.18 11.51 -3.08
N LEU A 153 3.93 11.23 -2.69
CA LEU A 153 2.82 12.19 -2.71
C LEU A 153 2.81 13.11 -1.48
N GLY A 154 3.71 12.91 -0.51
CA GLY A 154 3.73 13.66 0.75
C GLY A 154 2.62 13.26 1.73
N GLN A 155 1.98 12.11 1.53
CA GLN A 155 0.93 11.58 2.40
C GLN A 155 1.53 10.85 3.62
N PRO A 156 0.75 10.50 4.66
CA PRO A 156 1.23 9.85 5.90
C PRO A 156 1.77 8.41 5.76
N ALA A 157 2.81 8.21 4.94
CA ALA A 157 3.44 6.92 4.68
C ALA A 157 4.02 6.27 5.94
N LEU A 158 4.55 7.07 6.89
CA LEU A 158 5.05 6.57 8.16
C LEU A 158 3.92 5.95 8.99
N ALA A 159 2.70 6.51 8.93
CA ALA A 159 1.54 5.91 9.57
C ALA A 159 1.24 4.51 8.99
N SER A 160 1.20 4.35 7.66
CA SER A 160 1.05 3.03 7.02
C SER A 160 2.17 2.05 7.36
N PHE A 161 3.40 2.55 7.38
CA PHE A 161 4.57 1.74 7.73
C PHE A 161 4.48 1.17 9.15
N LEU A 162 3.96 1.97 10.09
CA LEU A 162 3.73 1.57 11.48
C LEU A 162 2.53 0.64 11.63
N ASP A 163 1.40 0.96 10.99
CA ASP A 163 0.16 0.16 11.05
C ASP A 163 0.37 -1.28 10.54
N GLN A 164 1.27 -1.44 9.57
CA GLN A 164 1.63 -2.73 8.98
C GLN A 164 2.88 -3.38 9.59
N ASN A 165 3.41 -2.82 10.70
CA ASN A 165 4.48 -3.43 11.48
C ASN A 165 5.82 -3.63 10.82
N TRP A 166 6.17 -2.82 9.83
CA TRP A 166 7.39 -3.05 9.08
C TRP A 166 8.65 -3.00 9.96
N LEU A 167 8.57 -2.37 11.15
CA LEU A 167 9.65 -2.33 12.15
C LEU A 167 10.01 -3.68 12.76
N GLU A 168 9.07 -4.62 12.89
CA GLU A 168 9.33 -5.97 13.41
C GLU A 168 9.85 -6.93 12.31
N GLY A 169 9.65 -6.60 11.03
CA GLY A 169 9.80 -7.51 9.88
C GLY A 169 11.21 -7.71 9.29
N LEU A 170 12.27 -7.15 9.89
CA LEU A 170 13.63 -7.24 9.33
C LEU A 170 14.22 -8.66 9.26
N ASP A 171 13.56 -9.66 9.86
CA ASP A 171 14.02 -11.04 9.86
C ASP A 171 13.35 -11.96 8.82
N ARG A 172 12.31 -11.55 8.06
CA ARG A 172 11.60 -12.49 7.16
C ARG A 172 11.38 -12.12 5.69
N SER A 173 11.33 -10.85 5.27
CA SER A 173 10.90 -10.56 3.88
C SER A 173 11.37 -9.23 3.27
N ALA A 174 11.81 -8.27 4.08
CA ALA A 174 12.23 -6.94 3.60
C ALA A 174 13.37 -6.95 2.58
N ARG A 175 14.21 -8.00 2.58
CA ARG A 175 15.42 -8.08 1.75
C ARG A 175 15.16 -8.32 0.25
N ARG A 176 13.95 -8.75 -0.15
CA ARG A 176 13.60 -9.08 -1.54
C ARG A 176 12.55 -8.14 -2.15
N GLY A 177 11.64 -7.58 -1.34
CA GLY A 177 10.59 -6.66 -1.80
C GLY A 177 11.09 -5.26 -2.22
N MET A 178 12.14 -4.77 -1.57
CA MET A 178 12.64 -3.41 -1.80
C MET A 178 13.38 -3.24 -3.14
N LEU A 179 13.85 -4.33 -3.77
CA LEU A 179 14.46 -4.31 -5.10
C LEU A 179 13.43 -4.35 -6.25
N ASN A 180 12.25 -4.94 -6.03
CA ASN A 180 11.25 -5.12 -7.09
C ASN A 180 10.26 -3.94 -7.20
N ALA A 181 9.97 -3.23 -6.10
CA ALA A 181 9.06 -2.07 -6.10
C ALA A 181 9.58 -0.86 -6.91
N VAL A 182 10.83 -0.90 -7.35
CA VAL A 182 11.57 0.24 -7.95
C VAL A 182 11.67 0.14 -9.47
N GLY A 183 11.34 -1.02 -10.04
CA GLY A 183 11.31 -1.23 -11.49
C GLY A 183 10.04 -0.72 -12.17
N ALA A 184 8.98 -0.44 -11.41
CA ALA A 184 7.79 0.24 -11.91
C ALA A 184 8.11 1.74 -12.09
N PRO A 185 7.62 2.40 -13.17
CA PRO A 185 8.05 3.74 -13.53
C PRO A 185 7.55 4.78 -12.52
N VAL A 186 8.31 5.01 -11.45
CA VAL A 186 8.16 6.15 -10.52
C VAL A 186 8.33 7.49 -11.27
N ALA A 187 8.87 7.47 -12.49
CA ALA A 187 9.11 8.64 -13.33
C ALA A 187 7.85 9.36 -13.84
N SER A 188 6.65 8.77 -13.74
CA SER A 188 5.41 9.39 -14.25
C SER A 188 4.59 10.18 -13.20
N ILE A 189 5.01 10.22 -11.94
CA ILE A 189 4.19 10.75 -10.81
C ILE A 189 4.58 12.19 -10.41
N ALA A 190 5.56 12.81 -11.09
CA ALA A 190 5.85 14.22 -10.83
C ALA A 190 4.70 15.12 -11.33
N PRO A 191 4.13 16.01 -10.50
CA PRO A 191 3.22 17.03 -11.01
C PRO A 191 3.99 17.90 -11.99
N LYS A 192 3.46 18.04 -13.22
CA LYS A 192 3.95 19.08 -14.14
C LYS A 192 3.75 20.40 -13.43
N ARG A 193 4.86 21.02 -13.00
CA ARG A 193 4.85 22.41 -12.53
C ARG A 193 4.38 23.26 -13.70
N GLY A 194 3.17 23.80 -13.59
CA GLY A 194 2.69 24.91 -14.42
C GLY A 194 3.40 26.19 -14.04
#